data_AF-A0A419FJ35-F1
#
_entry.id   AF-A0A419FJ35-F1
#
_cell.length_a   1.000
_cell.length_b   1.000
_cell.length_c   1.000
_cell.angle_alpha   90.00
_cell.angle_beta   90.00
_cell.angle_gamma   90.00
#
_symmetry.space_group_name_H-M   'P 1'
#
loop_
_entity.id
_entity.type
_entity.pdbx_description
1 polymer ?
#
loop_
_entity_poly.entity_id
_entity_poly.type
_entity_poly.pdbx_seq_one_letter_code
_entity_poly.pdbx_strand_id
1 'polypeptide(L)'
;MEADIRNQARNLVLNLLDTNTPTDEELREAVNDILPVLRRRHGADLDADELVRLLQAEFNIFQADAVSLDSSDGHLEWFGEQRESIEWRFWNRYVRYLQEEVRLPPLVLQRLDSTTQRILEKLEDPSRPGPWDRRGMVVGQVQSGKTGNYTGLICRAVDAGYRLVIVLAGMHNSLRSQTQLRLDEGFLGIDTQLRQIADADDGFTAAALGVGRLVGGHRLATASLTTSAEHGDFGIAKAKSAGIVPGDYPVLLVVKKNTTILNNLREWLLNVSGLGDPKRIREFPVFVIDDEADNASINTKAEDDDPAKVNRAIRALLWSFDRRAYIGYTATPFANIYIDPDVEHDGLGPDLFPRSFIEYLRAPSNYFGPARLFGTDPDESPLPLYREVDDSEAWLPDRHKNGHVPG
;
A
#
# COMPACT_ATOMS: atom_id res chain seq x y z
N MET A 1 -11.97 21.34 -21.78
CA MET A 1 -11.02 22.41 -22.16
C MET A 1 -10.64 23.25 -20.95
N GLU A 2 -11.61 23.87 -20.27
CA GLU A 2 -11.34 24.73 -19.09
C GLU A 2 -10.76 23.96 -17.88
N ALA A 3 -11.31 22.78 -17.56
CA ALA A 3 -10.77 21.91 -16.51
C ALA A 3 -9.34 21.41 -16.80
N ASP A 4 -8.99 21.27 -18.08
CA ASP A 4 -7.69 20.75 -18.51
C ASP A 4 -6.60 21.83 -18.41
N ILE A 5 -6.94 23.06 -18.82
CA ILE A 5 -6.11 24.26 -18.65
C ILE A 5 -5.90 24.56 -17.17
N ARG A 6 -6.93 24.39 -16.33
CA ARG A 6 -6.82 24.56 -14.87
C ARG A 6 -5.86 23.55 -14.25
N ASN A 7 -5.86 22.29 -14.70
CA ASN A 7 -4.89 21.28 -14.23
C ASN A 7 -3.47 21.61 -14.66
N GLN A 8 -3.30 22.08 -15.90
CA GLN A 8 -2.00 22.50 -16.41
C GLN A 8 -1.46 23.71 -15.63
N ALA A 9 -2.33 24.66 -15.28
CA ALA A 9 -2.00 25.79 -14.42
C ALA A 9 -1.51 25.34 -13.04
N ARG A 10 -2.29 24.46 -12.39
CA ARG A 10 -1.93 23.85 -11.11
C ARG A 10 -0.55 23.21 -11.16
N ASN A 11 -0.30 22.32 -12.13
CA ASN A 11 0.98 21.60 -12.21
C ASN A 11 2.18 22.53 -12.45
N LEU A 12 2.00 23.60 -13.22
CA LEU A 12 3.06 24.60 -13.44
C LEU A 12 3.36 25.38 -12.16
N VAL A 13 2.34 25.76 -11.40
CA VAL A 13 2.52 26.43 -10.10
C VAL A 13 3.22 25.52 -9.11
N LEU A 14 2.82 24.24 -9.04
CA LEU A 14 3.47 23.25 -8.17
C LEU A 14 4.95 23.04 -8.50
N ASN A 15 5.35 23.17 -9.76
CA ASN A 15 6.75 23.07 -10.17
C ASN A 15 7.59 24.33 -9.87
N LEU A 16 6.94 25.46 -9.63
CA LEU A 16 7.58 26.75 -9.28
C LEU A 16 7.83 26.90 -7.78
N LEU A 17 7.09 26.15 -6.97
CA LEU A 17 7.21 26.21 -5.51
C LEU A 17 8.42 25.38 -5.07
N ASP A 18 9.37 26.03 -4.39
CA ASP A 18 10.53 25.38 -3.80
C ASP A 18 10.24 24.73 -2.42
N THR A 19 8.99 24.86 -1.95
CA THR A 19 8.54 24.38 -0.62
C THR A 19 7.21 23.65 -0.70
N ASN A 20 7.05 22.66 0.18
CA ASN A 20 5.80 21.89 0.33
C ASN A 20 4.84 22.48 1.36
N THR A 21 5.22 23.58 2.01
CA THR A 21 4.37 24.38 2.90
C THR A 21 4.47 25.86 2.51
N PRO A 22 4.06 26.22 1.29
CA PRO A 22 4.10 27.60 0.83
C PRO A 22 3.13 28.45 1.65
N THR A 23 3.56 29.67 1.96
CA THR A 23 2.70 30.71 2.51
C THR A 23 1.69 31.16 1.46
N ASP A 24 0.60 31.80 1.90
CA ASP A 24 -0.39 32.39 1.00
C ASP A 24 0.23 33.39 0.02
N GLU A 25 1.28 34.10 0.44
CA GLU A 25 2.01 35.06 -0.38
C GLU A 25 2.81 34.35 -1.48
N GLU A 26 3.61 33.33 -1.13
CA GLU A 26 4.37 32.51 -2.09
C GLU A 26 3.47 31.80 -3.11
N LEU A 27 2.31 31.27 -2.66
CA LEU A 27 1.31 30.68 -3.54
C LEU A 27 0.76 31.70 -4.54
N ARG A 28 0.47 32.91 -4.07
CA ARG A 28 -0.09 33.97 -4.89
C ARG A 28 0.93 34.52 -5.88
N GLU A 29 2.20 34.63 -5.48
CA GLU A 29 3.31 34.96 -6.38
C GLU A 29 3.46 33.91 -7.48
N ALA A 30 3.56 32.63 -7.13
CA ALA A 30 3.71 31.55 -8.12
C ALA A 30 2.52 31.47 -9.10
N VAL A 31 1.28 31.70 -8.63
CA VAL A 31 0.09 31.81 -9.49
C VAL A 31 0.20 33.00 -10.43
N ASN A 32 0.58 34.17 -9.92
CA ASN A 32 0.72 35.40 -10.72
C ASN A 32 1.81 35.28 -11.79
N ASP A 33 2.86 34.49 -11.55
CA ASP A 33 3.91 34.22 -12.53
C ASP A 33 3.43 33.32 -13.68
N ILE A 34 2.56 32.36 -13.38
CA ILE A 34 2.06 31.37 -14.35
C ILE A 34 0.89 31.88 -15.20
N LEU A 35 0.00 32.70 -14.64
CA LEU A 35 -1.18 33.19 -15.36
C LEU A 35 -0.86 33.91 -16.69
N PRO A 36 0.15 34.81 -16.78
CA PRO A 36 0.54 35.44 -18.05
C PRO A 36 1.07 34.46 -19.10
N VAL A 37 1.67 33.34 -18.67
CA VAL A 37 2.16 32.28 -19.56
C VAL A 37 1.00 31.50 -20.15
N LEU A 38 0.03 31.12 -19.30
CA LEU A 38 -1.17 30.39 -19.72
C LEU A 38 -2.07 31.22 -20.62
N ARG A 39 -2.26 32.50 -20.29
CA ARG A 39 -3.05 33.43 -21.10
C ARG A 39 -2.48 33.56 -22.51
N ARG A 40 -1.14 33.63 -22.64
CA ARG A 40 -0.45 33.67 -23.94
C ARG A 40 -0.58 32.37 -24.73
N ARG A 41 -0.55 31.21 -24.05
CA ARG A 41 -0.51 29.90 -24.69
C ARG A 41 -1.88 29.34 -25.04
N HIS A 42 -2.90 29.62 -24.23
CA HIS A 42 -4.22 28.99 -24.33
C HIS A 42 -5.37 29.99 -24.52
N GLY A 43 -5.12 31.30 -24.44
CA GLY A 43 -6.15 32.33 -24.59
C GLY A 43 -7.23 32.32 -23.50
N ALA A 44 -7.02 31.54 -22.42
CA ALA A 44 -7.94 31.43 -21.29
C ALA A 44 -7.54 32.40 -20.17
N ASP A 45 -8.53 33.09 -19.60
CA ASP A 45 -8.38 33.95 -18.43
C ASP A 45 -8.86 33.16 -17.22
N LEU A 46 -7.91 32.52 -16.52
CA LEU A 46 -8.20 31.81 -15.28
C LEU A 46 -8.31 32.82 -14.13
N ASP A 47 -9.30 32.65 -13.25
CA ASP A 47 -9.41 33.44 -12.03
C ASP A 47 -8.27 33.08 -11.07
N ALA A 48 -7.40 34.06 -10.80
CA ALA A 48 -6.27 33.92 -9.89
C ALA A 48 -6.72 33.53 -8.48
N ASP A 49 -7.80 34.13 -7.98
CA ASP A 49 -8.30 33.86 -6.64
C ASP A 49 -8.93 32.47 -6.55
N GLU A 50 -9.55 31.98 -7.64
CA GLU A 50 -10.06 30.61 -7.69
C GLU A 50 -8.92 29.57 -7.69
N LEU A 51 -7.85 29.82 -8.46
CA LEU A 51 -6.69 28.93 -8.50
C LEU A 51 -5.92 28.93 -7.18
N VAL A 52 -5.73 30.10 -6.56
CA VAL A 52 -5.13 30.23 -5.23
C VAL A 52 -5.96 29.48 -4.20
N ARG A 53 -7.29 29.66 -4.17
CA ARG A 53 -8.17 28.91 -3.24
C ARG A 53 -8.07 27.39 -3.41
N LEU A 54 -7.99 26.92 -4.66
CA LEU A 54 -7.85 25.50 -4.96
C LEU A 54 -6.50 24.96 -4.45
N LEU A 55 -5.41 25.68 -4.68
CA LEU A 55 -4.08 25.31 -4.17
C LEU A 55 -4.00 25.39 -2.64
N GLN A 56 -4.58 26.43 -2.04
CA GLN A 56 -4.68 26.58 -0.57
C GLN A 56 -5.39 25.37 0.06
N ALA A 57 -6.49 24.90 -0.55
CA ALA A 57 -7.18 23.70 -0.06
C ALA A 57 -6.31 22.43 -0.13
N GLU A 58 -5.37 22.35 -1.07
CA GLU A 58 -4.41 21.25 -1.16
C GLU A 58 -3.25 21.37 -0.15
N PHE A 59 -2.75 22.58 0.09
CA PHE A 59 -1.63 22.84 1.02
C PHE A 59 -2.05 22.92 2.49
N ASN A 60 -3.33 23.17 2.79
CA ASN A 60 -3.85 23.22 4.16
C ASN A 60 -4.12 21.82 4.77
N ILE A 61 -3.61 20.76 4.13
CA ILE A 61 -3.68 19.39 4.64
C ILE A 61 -2.38 19.09 5.37
N PHE A 62 -2.41 19.04 6.71
CA PHE A 62 -1.28 18.75 7.58
C PHE A 62 -1.28 17.28 8.00
N GLN A 63 -0.16 16.59 7.87
CA GLN A 63 0.03 15.26 8.47
C GLN A 63 1.32 15.33 9.29
N ALA A 64 1.25 15.00 10.58
CA ALA A 64 2.44 14.95 11.42
C ALA A 64 3.31 13.72 11.07
N ASP A 65 4.61 13.77 11.42
CA ASP A 65 5.54 12.68 11.17
C ASP A 65 5.11 11.38 11.86
N ALA A 66 5.31 10.26 11.17
CA ALA A 66 5.06 8.95 11.75
C ALA A 66 6.09 8.66 12.88
N VAL A 67 5.63 7.99 13.95
CA VAL A 67 6.41 7.70 15.17
C VAL A 67 6.84 6.24 15.13
N SER A 68 8.07 5.96 15.58
CA SER A 68 8.61 4.60 15.52
C SER A 68 9.15 4.09 16.85
N LEU A 69 9.01 2.77 17.05
CA LEU A 69 9.78 1.97 18.00
C LEU A 69 10.70 1.05 17.18
N ASP A 70 11.99 1.03 17.47
CA ASP A 70 13.00 0.33 16.65
C ASP A 70 13.94 -0.52 17.51
N SER A 71 14.33 -1.69 16.98
CA SER A 71 15.47 -2.49 17.45
C SER A 71 16.53 -2.59 16.36
N SER A 72 17.78 -2.28 16.75
CA SER A 72 18.97 -2.43 15.91
C SER A 72 19.50 -3.87 15.87
N ASP A 73 18.87 -4.81 16.60
CA ASP A 73 19.38 -6.18 16.71
C ASP A 73 19.38 -6.88 15.34
N GLY A 74 20.58 -7.32 14.94
CA GLY A 74 20.82 -7.99 13.67
C GLY A 74 20.69 -7.09 12.42
N HIS A 75 20.41 -5.79 12.58
CA HIS A 75 20.28 -4.83 11.49
C HIS A 75 21.65 -4.33 11.03
N LEU A 76 21.83 -4.21 9.71
CA LEU A 76 22.98 -3.53 9.13
C LEU A 76 22.48 -2.32 8.35
N GLU A 77 22.94 -1.12 8.75
CA GLU A 77 22.66 0.09 7.98
C GLU A 77 23.20 -0.06 6.55
N TRP A 78 22.33 0.12 5.57
CA TRP A 78 22.65 -0.14 4.15
C TRP A 78 22.21 0.98 3.22
N PHE A 79 21.19 1.74 3.63
CA PHE A 79 20.49 2.65 2.71
C PHE A 79 21.30 3.90 2.35
N GLY A 80 22.16 4.40 3.24
CA GLY A 80 22.86 5.68 3.09
C GLY A 80 23.53 5.89 1.72
N GLU A 81 24.68 5.25 1.49
CA GLU A 81 25.43 5.39 0.23
C GLU A 81 24.79 4.62 -0.94
N GLN A 82 24.07 3.52 -0.67
CA GLN A 82 23.45 2.72 -1.72
C GLN A 82 22.25 3.43 -2.37
N ARG A 83 21.56 4.33 -1.66
CA ARG A 83 20.36 5.04 -2.15
C ARG A 83 20.59 5.73 -3.50
N GLU A 84 21.75 6.37 -3.68
CA GLU A 84 22.06 7.10 -4.91
C GLU A 84 22.31 6.17 -6.11
N SER A 85 22.66 4.90 -5.83
CA SER A 85 22.88 3.89 -6.86
C SER A 85 21.61 3.17 -7.34
N ILE A 86 20.51 3.29 -6.58
CA ILE A 86 19.24 2.62 -6.90
C ILE A 86 18.47 3.43 -7.94
N GLU A 87 18.09 2.78 -9.04
CA GLU A 87 17.20 3.37 -10.03
C GLU A 87 15.73 3.21 -9.59
N TRP A 88 15.12 4.29 -9.11
CA TRP A 88 13.76 4.31 -8.55
C TRP A 88 12.63 4.26 -9.59
N ARG A 89 12.65 3.27 -10.48
CA ARG A 89 11.73 3.18 -11.64
C ARG A 89 10.29 2.94 -11.22
N PHE A 90 10.05 1.99 -10.31
CA PHE A 90 8.71 1.67 -9.83
C PHE A 90 8.18 2.78 -8.94
N TRP A 91 9.00 3.30 -8.03
CA TRP A 91 8.62 4.37 -7.12
C TRP A 91 8.28 5.66 -7.86
N ASN A 92 9.14 6.15 -8.75
CA ASN A 92 8.90 7.39 -9.48
C ASN A 92 7.64 7.29 -10.36
N ARG A 93 7.42 6.11 -10.98
CA ARG A 93 6.20 5.85 -11.76
C ARG A 93 4.95 5.89 -10.87
N TYR A 94 5.01 5.35 -9.66
CA TYR A 94 3.89 5.37 -8.72
C TYR A 94 3.60 6.78 -8.20
N VAL A 95 4.61 7.54 -7.78
CA VAL A 95 4.46 8.94 -7.36
C VAL A 95 3.83 9.78 -8.47
N ARG A 96 4.31 9.62 -9.71
CA ARG A 96 3.75 10.31 -10.86
C ARG A 96 2.27 9.98 -11.08
N TYR A 97 1.88 8.71 -10.96
CA TYR A 97 0.47 8.30 -11.00
C TYR A 97 -0.37 8.94 -9.89
N LEU A 98 0.14 8.95 -8.67
CA LEU A 98 -0.55 9.57 -7.55
C LEU A 98 -0.70 11.10 -7.74
N GLN A 99 0.28 11.75 -8.36
CA GLN A 99 0.28 13.19 -8.62
C GLN A 99 -0.61 13.59 -9.80
N GLU A 100 -0.52 12.89 -10.93
CA GLU A 100 -1.18 13.25 -12.20
C GLU A 100 -2.63 12.73 -12.25
N GLU A 101 -2.85 11.47 -11.88
CA GLU A 101 -4.15 10.80 -12.04
C GLU A 101 -4.98 10.83 -10.76
N VAL A 102 -4.39 10.45 -9.62
CA VAL A 102 -5.09 10.47 -8.32
C VAL A 102 -5.18 11.88 -7.75
N ARG A 103 -4.27 12.78 -8.16
CA ARG A 103 -4.20 14.19 -7.73
C ARG A 103 -4.02 14.33 -6.22
N LEU A 104 -3.16 13.52 -5.62
CA LEU A 104 -2.82 13.68 -4.22
C LEU A 104 -2.09 15.01 -3.99
N PRO A 105 -2.37 15.70 -2.86
CA PRO A 105 -1.66 16.91 -2.48
C PRO A 105 -0.16 16.68 -2.33
N PRO A 106 0.71 17.66 -2.68
CA PRO A 106 2.16 17.54 -2.58
C PRO A 106 2.65 17.13 -1.18
N LEU A 107 2.06 17.67 -0.12
CA LEU A 107 2.47 17.32 1.24
C LEU A 107 2.17 15.85 1.57
N VAL A 108 1.02 15.33 1.11
CA VAL A 108 0.66 13.90 1.29
C VAL A 108 1.64 13.00 0.53
N LEU A 109 2.06 13.41 -0.67
CA LEU A 109 3.08 12.69 -1.46
C LEU A 109 4.45 12.71 -0.76
N GLN A 110 4.88 13.85 -0.23
CA GLN A 110 6.14 13.95 0.53
C GLN A 110 6.11 13.09 1.80
N ARG A 111 4.97 13.01 2.47
CA ARG A 111 4.77 12.15 3.64
C ARG A 111 4.82 10.68 3.29
N LEU A 112 4.19 10.30 2.18
CA LEU A 112 4.30 8.96 1.63
C LEU A 112 5.76 8.63 1.27
N ASP A 113 6.46 9.55 0.62
CA ASP A 113 7.87 9.42 0.23
C ASP A 113 8.76 9.15 1.44
N SER A 114 8.77 10.07 2.40
CA SER A 114 9.57 9.99 3.63
C SER A 114 9.23 8.76 4.48
N THR A 115 7.96 8.42 4.63
CA THR A 115 7.55 7.28 5.46
C THR A 115 7.91 5.94 4.82
N THR A 116 7.67 5.78 3.52
CA THR A 116 8.04 4.53 2.82
C THR A 116 9.56 4.37 2.72
N GLN A 117 10.31 5.47 2.59
CA GLN A 117 11.77 5.44 2.65
C GLN A 117 12.24 4.96 4.03
N ARG A 118 11.74 5.56 5.13
CA ARG A 118 12.10 5.15 6.48
C ARG A 118 11.76 3.69 6.79
N ILE A 119 10.62 3.19 6.30
CA ILE A 119 10.28 1.78 6.48
C ILE A 119 11.24 0.88 5.70
N LEU A 120 11.60 1.25 4.47
CA LEU A 120 12.56 0.49 3.67
C LEU A 120 13.95 0.47 4.33
N GLU A 121 14.41 1.59 4.88
CA GLU A 121 15.68 1.69 5.62
C GLU A 121 15.77 0.67 6.76
N LYS A 122 14.64 0.36 7.39
CA LYS A 122 14.56 -0.60 8.50
C LYS A 122 14.47 -2.06 8.05
N LEU A 123 14.21 -2.30 6.76
CA LEU A 123 14.38 -3.62 6.17
C LEU A 123 15.87 -3.93 5.95
N GLU A 124 16.20 -5.17 5.63
CA GLU A 124 17.58 -5.54 5.32
C GLU A 124 17.90 -5.34 3.84
N ASP A 125 19.15 -5.02 3.53
CA ASP A 125 19.65 -5.00 2.16
C ASP A 125 19.33 -6.34 1.46
N PRO A 126 18.54 -6.35 0.36
CA PRO A 126 18.18 -7.58 -0.33
C PRO A 126 19.39 -8.33 -0.91
N SER A 127 20.51 -7.65 -1.13
CA SER A 127 21.78 -8.22 -1.58
C SER A 127 22.65 -8.78 -0.43
N ARG A 128 22.31 -8.48 0.84
CA ARG A 128 23.05 -8.95 2.02
C ARG A 128 23.21 -10.48 1.97
N PRO A 129 24.44 -11.00 2.10
CA PRO A 129 24.69 -12.42 2.10
C PRO A 129 24.24 -13.07 3.41
N GLY A 130 23.95 -14.37 3.34
CA GLY A 130 23.53 -15.17 4.49
C GLY A 130 22.06 -14.99 4.87
N PRO A 131 21.59 -15.78 5.85
CA PRO A 131 20.20 -15.73 6.27
C PRO A 131 19.92 -14.52 7.15
N TRP A 132 18.72 -13.95 7.01
CA TRP A 132 18.19 -12.92 7.89
C TRP A 132 16.67 -12.98 7.92
N ASP A 133 16.09 -12.55 9.04
CA ASP A 133 14.66 -12.48 9.25
C ASP A 133 14.34 -11.15 9.94
N ARG A 134 13.65 -10.26 9.22
CA ARG A 134 13.32 -8.91 9.66
C ARG A 134 11.81 -8.77 9.73
N ARG A 135 11.27 -8.46 10.91
CA ARG A 135 9.81 -8.42 11.15
C ARG A 135 9.40 -7.10 11.76
N GLY A 136 8.64 -6.32 11.01
CA GLY A 136 8.11 -5.03 11.45
C GLY A 136 6.59 -4.98 11.42
N MET A 137 6.05 -3.86 11.87
CA MET A 137 4.63 -3.55 11.76
C MET A 137 4.44 -2.09 11.41
N VAL A 138 3.42 -1.81 10.61
CA VAL A 138 2.96 -0.48 10.27
C VAL A 138 1.52 -0.33 10.76
N VAL A 139 1.33 0.59 11.70
CA VAL A 139 0.04 0.86 12.33
C VAL A 139 -0.50 2.16 11.77
N GLY A 140 -1.76 2.17 11.33
CA GLY A 140 -2.40 3.40 10.86
C GLY A 140 -3.91 3.33 11.01
N GLN A 141 -4.56 4.47 11.25
CA GLN A 141 -6.01 4.53 11.41
C GLN A 141 -6.77 4.01 10.16
N VAL A 142 -8.05 3.69 10.29
CA VAL A 142 -8.89 3.25 9.15
C VAL A 142 -8.94 4.38 8.12
N GLN A 143 -8.57 4.15 6.85
CA GLN A 143 -8.38 5.21 5.81
C GLN A 143 -7.14 6.12 5.96
N SER A 144 -6.17 5.78 6.81
CA SER A 144 -4.88 6.51 6.89
C SER A 144 -3.96 6.35 5.66
N GLY A 145 -4.45 5.77 4.56
CA GLY A 145 -3.66 5.52 3.35
C GLY A 145 -2.72 4.30 3.44
N LYS A 146 -2.95 3.35 4.37
CA LYS A 146 -2.15 2.11 4.51
C LYS A 146 -1.88 1.39 3.18
N THR A 147 -2.89 1.23 2.33
CA THR A 147 -2.73 0.60 1.02
C THR A 147 -1.85 1.40 0.07
N GLY A 148 -1.95 2.73 0.08
CA GLY A 148 -1.03 3.58 -0.68
C GLY A 148 0.40 3.47 -0.15
N ASN A 149 0.54 3.43 1.18
CA ASN A 149 1.82 3.26 1.85
C ASN A 149 2.50 1.93 1.50
N TYR A 150 1.82 0.78 1.65
CA TYR A 150 2.44 -0.49 1.31
C TYR A 150 2.64 -0.65 -0.21
N THR A 151 1.78 -0.07 -1.06
CA THR A 151 2.03 -0.06 -2.52
C THR A 151 3.31 0.71 -2.85
N GLY A 152 3.49 1.88 -2.24
CA GLY A 152 4.71 2.68 -2.37
C GLY A 152 5.94 1.95 -1.84
N LEU A 153 5.83 1.29 -0.70
CA LEU A 153 6.89 0.49 -0.12
C LEU A 153 7.25 -0.71 -1.00
N ILE A 154 6.28 -1.38 -1.62
CA ILE A 154 6.51 -2.45 -2.60
C ILE A 154 7.31 -1.91 -3.79
N CYS A 155 6.92 -0.77 -4.35
CA CYS A 155 7.65 -0.13 -5.44
C CYS A 155 9.12 0.08 -5.07
N ARG A 156 9.39 0.66 -3.90
CA ARG A 156 10.77 0.91 -3.45
C ARG A 156 11.54 -0.38 -3.13
N ALA A 157 10.90 -1.35 -2.47
CA ALA A 157 11.54 -2.63 -2.16
C ALA A 157 11.95 -3.35 -3.45
N VAL A 158 11.09 -3.33 -4.47
CA VAL A 158 11.40 -3.90 -5.77
C VAL A 158 12.54 -3.15 -6.48
N ASP A 159 12.50 -1.82 -6.49
CA ASP A 159 13.62 -0.99 -7.01
C ASP A 159 14.94 -1.32 -6.29
N ALA A 160 14.90 -1.55 -4.97
CA ALA A 160 16.06 -1.92 -4.15
C ALA A 160 16.55 -3.37 -4.37
N GLY A 161 15.77 -4.24 -5.01
CA GLY A 161 16.19 -5.60 -5.37
C GLY A 161 15.39 -6.74 -4.73
N TYR A 162 14.29 -6.47 -4.02
CA TYR A 162 13.36 -7.51 -3.61
C TYR A 162 12.62 -8.08 -4.83
N ARG A 163 12.75 -9.39 -5.07
CA ARG A 163 12.25 -10.02 -6.31
C ARG A 163 10.96 -10.82 -6.14
N LEU A 164 10.57 -11.13 -4.91
CA LEU A 164 9.30 -11.79 -4.61
C LEU A 164 8.55 -11.01 -3.54
N VAL A 165 7.39 -10.48 -3.90
CA VAL A 165 6.48 -9.77 -3.02
C VAL A 165 5.20 -10.59 -2.86
N ILE A 166 4.85 -10.88 -1.61
CA ILE A 166 3.62 -11.60 -1.28
C ILE A 166 2.78 -10.70 -0.38
N VAL A 167 1.57 -10.36 -0.82
CA VAL A 167 0.59 -9.61 -0.04
C VAL A 167 -0.46 -10.59 0.46
N LEU A 168 -0.51 -10.79 1.78
CA LEU A 168 -1.54 -11.56 2.46
C LEU A 168 -2.75 -10.65 2.66
N ALA A 169 -3.75 -10.80 1.81
CA ALA A 169 -5.03 -10.12 1.96
C ALA A 169 -5.93 -10.85 2.97
N GLY A 170 -7.11 -10.28 3.26
CA GLY A 170 -8.08 -10.87 4.16
C GLY A 170 -8.59 -12.27 3.76
N MET A 171 -9.48 -12.83 4.58
CA MET A 171 -10.03 -14.18 4.41
C MET A 171 -10.95 -14.34 3.19
N HIS A 172 -11.47 -13.23 2.66
CA HIS A 172 -12.52 -13.21 1.63
C HIS A 172 -11.97 -12.93 0.23
N ASN A 173 -12.61 -13.54 -0.78
CA ASN A 173 -12.25 -13.36 -2.18
C ASN A 173 -12.40 -11.91 -2.65
N SER A 174 -13.43 -11.21 -2.17
CA SER A 174 -13.71 -9.82 -2.50
C SER A 174 -12.61 -8.89 -1.98
N LEU A 175 -12.18 -9.06 -0.72
CA LEU A 175 -11.09 -8.28 -0.14
C LEU A 175 -9.77 -8.52 -0.90
N ARG A 176 -9.42 -9.77 -1.22
CA ARG A 176 -8.24 -10.08 -2.04
C ARG A 176 -8.33 -9.44 -3.43
N SER A 177 -9.47 -9.56 -4.11
CA SER A 177 -9.70 -8.97 -5.44
C SER A 177 -9.53 -7.44 -5.41
N GLN A 178 -10.06 -6.76 -4.39
CA GLN A 178 -9.87 -5.32 -4.20
C GLN A 178 -8.40 -4.95 -3.97
N THR A 179 -7.69 -5.68 -3.11
CA THR A 179 -6.25 -5.46 -2.87
C THR A 179 -5.43 -5.68 -4.14
N GLN A 180 -5.75 -6.73 -4.90
CA GLN A 180 -5.10 -7.00 -6.19
C GLN A 180 -5.34 -5.87 -7.18
N LEU A 181 -6.58 -5.38 -7.33
CA LEU A 181 -6.88 -4.27 -8.24
C LEU A 181 -6.07 -3.00 -7.90
N ARG A 182 -5.93 -2.67 -6.62
CA ARG A 182 -5.12 -1.53 -6.18
C ARG A 182 -3.63 -1.69 -6.52
N LEU A 183 -3.11 -2.90 -6.43
CA LEU A 183 -1.72 -3.20 -6.80
C LEU A 183 -1.53 -3.32 -8.32
N ASP A 184 -2.56 -3.74 -9.05
CA ASP A 184 -2.62 -3.70 -10.50
C ASP A 184 -2.51 -2.24 -10.98
N GLU A 185 -3.23 -1.31 -10.34
CA GLU A 185 -3.17 0.13 -10.60
C GLU A 185 -1.84 0.77 -10.18
N GLY A 186 -1.36 0.51 -8.96
CA GLY A 186 -0.24 1.23 -8.38
C GLY A 186 1.14 0.64 -8.67
N PHE A 187 1.22 -0.66 -8.96
CA PHE A 187 2.49 -1.38 -9.12
C PHE A 187 2.63 -2.11 -10.46
N LEU A 188 1.68 -2.96 -10.87
CA LEU A 188 1.85 -3.73 -12.11
C LEU A 188 1.66 -2.85 -13.36
N GLY A 189 0.66 -1.97 -13.33
CA GLY A 189 0.28 -1.12 -14.46
C GLY A 189 -0.59 -1.81 -15.50
N ILE A 190 -1.11 -3.00 -15.20
CA ILE A 190 -1.99 -3.77 -16.09
C ILE A 190 -3.12 -4.39 -15.30
N ASP A 191 -4.28 -4.54 -15.93
CA ASP A 191 -5.33 -5.41 -15.43
C ASP A 191 -4.87 -6.88 -15.56
N THR A 192 -4.62 -7.53 -14.42
CA THR A 192 -4.17 -8.92 -14.37
C THR A 192 -5.18 -9.90 -14.96
N GLN A 193 -6.46 -9.55 -15.09
CA GLN A 193 -7.45 -10.37 -15.80
C GLN A 193 -7.21 -10.38 -17.31
N LEU A 194 -6.61 -9.32 -17.85
CA LEU A 194 -6.30 -9.17 -19.27
C LEU A 194 -4.83 -9.50 -19.58
N ARG A 195 -4.13 -10.22 -18.68
CA ARG A 195 -2.70 -10.50 -18.81
C ARG A 195 -2.32 -11.17 -20.13
N GLN A 196 -3.13 -12.10 -20.62
CA GLN A 196 -2.87 -12.75 -21.92
C GLN A 196 -2.88 -11.76 -23.09
N ILE A 197 -3.70 -10.72 -23.01
CA ILE A 197 -3.72 -9.63 -23.99
C ILE A 197 -2.49 -8.74 -23.76
N ALA A 198 -2.14 -8.42 -22.51
CA ALA A 198 -0.97 -7.62 -22.18
C ALA A 198 0.35 -8.24 -22.69
N ASP A 199 0.45 -9.57 -22.70
CA ASP A 199 1.63 -10.33 -23.14
C ASP A 199 1.70 -10.51 -24.67
N ALA A 200 0.67 -10.12 -25.42
CA ALA A 200 0.68 -10.11 -26.89
C ALA A 200 1.36 -8.85 -27.45
N ASP A 201 1.90 -8.94 -28.67
CA ASP A 201 2.46 -7.78 -29.39
C ASP A 201 1.42 -6.65 -29.47
N ASP A 202 1.82 -5.44 -29.08
CA ASP A 202 0.99 -4.22 -28.97
C ASP A 202 -0.20 -4.27 -27.97
N GLY A 203 -0.37 -5.36 -27.22
CA GLY A 203 -1.52 -5.57 -26.33
C GLY A 203 -1.43 -4.89 -24.96
N PHE A 204 -0.25 -4.35 -24.59
CA PHE A 204 -0.04 -3.64 -23.31
C PHE A 204 -1.03 -2.49 -23.14
N THR A 205 -1.23 -1.66 -24.17
CA THR A 205 -2.12 -0.49 -24.11
C THR A 205 -3.57 -0.90 -23.82
N ALA A 206 -4.02 -2.04 -24.35
CA ALA A 206 -5.38 -2.54 -24.15
C ALA A 206 -5.62 -3.05 -22.71
N ALA A 207 -4.57 -3.57 -22.06
CA ALA A 207 -4.63 -4.04 -20.68
C ALA A 207 -4.15 -2.99 -19.66
N ALA A 208 -3.70 -1.81 -20.11
CA ALA A 208 -3.09 -0.81 -19.24
C ALA A 208 -4.07 -0.31 -18.18
N LEU A 209 -3.58 -0.22 -16.94
CA LEU A 209 -4.32 0.23 -15.77
C LEU A 209 -3.41 1.09 -14.88
N GLY A 210 -3.97 2.07 -14.17
CA GLY A 210 -3.25 2.97 -13.26
C GLY A 210 -1.92 3.49 -13.84
N VAL A 211 -0.80 3.15 -13.20
CA VAL A 211 0.56 3.53 -13.61
C VAL A 211 0.92 3.15 -15.05
N GLY A 212 0.27 2.16 -15.65
CA GLY A 212 0.49 1.77 -17.05
C GLY A 212 -0.20 2.68 -18.08
N ARG A 213 -1.15 3.53 -17.66
CA ARG A 213 -1.83 4.51 -18.53
C ARG A 213 -1.09 5.84 -18.63
N LEU A 214 -0.06 6.05 -17.80
CA LEU A 214 0.71 7.28 -17.82
C LEU A 214 1.32 7.54 -19.20
N VAL A 215 1.21 8.78 -19.66
CA VAL A 215 1.78 9.20 -20.95
C VAL A 215 3.30 9.03 -20.90
N GLY A 216 3.88 8.34 -21.89
CA GLY A 216 5.30 8.00 -21.92
C GLY A 216 5.73 6.96 -20.88
N GLY A 217 4.78 6.33 -20.19
CA GLY A 217 5.02 5.20 -19.30
C GLY A 217 5.42 3.96 -20.10
N HIS A 218 6.51 3.33 -19.68
CA HIS A 218 6.95 2.05 -20.26
C HIS A 218 6.49 0.89 -19.38
N ARG A 219 6.22 -0.25 -20.00
CA ARG A 219 5.98 -1.50 -19.28
C ARG A 219 7.25 -1.87 -18.50
N LEU A 220 7.15 -1.97 -17.19
CA LEU A 220 8.20 -2.54 -16.35
C LEU A 220 8.01 -4.06 -16.26
N ALA A 221 9.11 -4.80 -16.44
CA ALA A 221 9.08 -6.26 -16.39
C ALA A 221 8.66 -6.73 -14.99
N THR A 222 7.50 -7.37 -14.91
CA THR A 222 6.92 -7.90 -13.68
C THR A 222 6.06 -9.12 -13.99
N ALA A 223 5.84 -9.96 -12.99
CA ALA A 223 4.82 -10.99 -13.10
C ALA A 223 3.92 -11.13 -11.88
N SER A 224 2.78 -11.77 -12.12
CA SER A 224 1.80 -12.15 -11.11
C SER A 224 1.19 -13.48 -11.50
N LEU A 225 0.99 -14.34 -10.50
CA LEU A 225 0.23 -15.60 -10.63
C LEU A 225 -1.18 -15.50 -10.02
N THR A 226 -1.55 -14.30 -9.57
CA THR A 226 -2.86 -13.96 -9.03
C THR A 226 -3.48 -12.87 -9.90
N THR A 227 -4.82 -12.83 -9.95
CA THR A 227 -5.56 -11.85 -10.74
C THR A 227 -6.66 -11.18 -9.95
N SER A 228 -7.09 -10.00 -10.41
CA SER A 228 -8.12 -9.19 -9.77
C SER A 228 -9.53 -9.81 -9.85
N ALA A 229 -9.70 -10.93 -10.56
CA ALA A 229 -10.94 -11.71 -10.54
C ALA A 229 -11.24 -12.28 -9.14
N GLU A 230 -12.53 -12.48 -8.80
CA GLU A 230 -12.94 -13.05 -7.51
C GLU A 230 -12.43 -14.49 -7.27
N HIS A 231 -12.15 -15.24 -8.34
CA HIS A 231 -11.53 -16.56 -8.29
C HIS A 231 -10.09 -16.55 -8.85
N GLY A 232 -9.47 -15.37 -8.91
CA GLY A 232 -8.11 -15.12 -9.37
C GLY A 232 -7.01 -15.45 -8.35
N ASP A 233 -7.30 -16.20 -7.29
CA ASP A 233 -6.31 -16.57 -6.28
C ASP A 233 -5.24 -17.53 -6.82
N PHE A 234 -4.19 -17.76 -6.03
CA PHE A 234 -3.10 -18.64 -6.41
C PHE A 234 -3.60 -20.07 -6.64
N GLY A 235 -3.25 -20.64 -7.79
CA GLY A 235 -3.57 -22.01 -8.16
C GLY A 235 -2.38 -22.74 -8.77
N ILE A 236 -2.04 -23.92 -8.26
CA ILE A 236 -0.87 -24.72 -8.67
C ILE A 236 -0.88 -25.00 -10.17
N ALA A 237 -2.03 -25.33 -10.76
CA ALA A 237 -2.13 -25.64 -12.19
C ALA A 237 -1.72 -24.43 -13.05
N LYS A 238 -2.23 -23.23 -12.73
CA LYS A 238 -1.89 -21.98 -13.41
C LYS A 238 -0.40 -21.65 -13.23
N ALA A 239 0.12 -21.83 -12.01
CA ALA A 239 1.51 -21.56 -11.69
C ALA A 239 2.48 -22.45 -12.48
N LYS A 240 2.16 -23.75 -12.62
CA LYS A 240 2.96 -24.69 -13.43
C LYS A 240 2.93 -24.34 -14.92
N SER A 241 1.80 -23.87 -15.45
CA SER A 241 1.69 -23.49 -16.87
C SER A 241 2.34 -22.15 -17.22
N ALA A 242 2.50 -21.25 -16.24
CA ALA A 242 2.98 -19.89 -16.49
C ALA A 242 4.50 -19.81 -16.77
N GLY A 243 5.27 -20.84 -16.42
CA GLY A 243 6.72 -20.86 -16.63
C GLY A 243 7.49 -19.76 -15.86
N ILE A 244 6.86 -19.16 -14.84
CA ILE A 244 7.47 -18.09 -14.04
C ILE A 244 8.45 -18.71 -13.05
N VAL A 245 9.70 -18.26 -13.09
CA VAL A 245 10.71 -18.53 -12.07
C VAL A 245 10.94 -17.24 -11.29
N PRO A 246 10.49 -17.16 -10.02
CA PRO A 246 10.80 -16.01 -9.18
C PRO A 246 12.32 -15.85 -9.07
N GLY A 247 12.80 -14.62 -9.25
CA GLY A 247 14.24 -14.31 -9.25
C GLY A 247 14.74 -13.63 -10.52
N ASP A 248 14.15 -13.88 -11.69
CA ASP A 248 14.56 -13.22 -12.94
C ASP A 248 14.01 -11.79 -13.06
N TYR A 249 12.76 -11.62 -12.65
CA TYR A 249 12.04 -10.34 -12.57
C TYR A 249 11.18 -10.30 -11.30
N PRO A 250 10.75 -9.11 -10.87
CA PRO A 250 9.87 -8.96 -9.71
C PRO A 250 8.54 -9.71 -9.91
N VAL A 251 8.17 -10.53 -8.93
CA VAL A 251 6.90 -11.26 -8.88
C VAL A 251 6.06 -10.71 -7.73
N LEU A 252 4.83 -10.30 -8.02
CA LEU A 252 3.82 -9.92 -7.04
C LEU A 252 2.76 -11.02 -6.94
N LEU A 253 2.43 -11.43 -5.72
CA LEU A 253 1.35 -12.37 -5.43
C LEU A 253 0.43 -11.78 -4.37
N VAL A 254 -0.88 -11.70 -4.66
CA VAL A 254 -1.89 -11.28 -3.67
C VAL A 254 -2.74 -12.49 -3.33
N VAL A 255 -2.57 -13.02 -2.14
CA VAL A 255 -3.21 -14.28 -1.71
C VAL A 255 -4.05 -14.08 -0.47
N LYS A 256 -5.11 -14.87 -0.33
CA LYS A 256 -5.86 -14.90 0.93
C LYS A 256 -5.06 -15.55 2.04
N LYS A 257 -5.38 -15.16 3.28
CA LYS A 257 -4.99 -15.87 4.52
C LYS A 257 -5.65 -17.24 4.67
N ASN A 258 -5.42 -18.14 3.71
CA ASN A 258 -6.06 -19.44 3.65
C ASN A 258 -5.00 -20.54 3.66
N THR A 259 -5.13 -21.48 4.59
CA THR A 259 -4.19 -22.60 4.80
C THR A 259 -3.85 -23.35 3.51
N THR A 260 -4.85 -23.73 2.71
CA THR A 260 -4.64 -24.48 1.47
C THR A 260 -3.87 -23.65 0.45
N ILE A 261 -4.25 -22.39 0.26
CA ILE A 261 -3.61 -21.48 -0.69
C ILE A 261 -2.15 -21.22 -0.31
N LEU A 262 -1.90 -20.93 0.97
CA LEU A 262 -0.55 -20.68 1.49
C LEU A 262 0.35 -21.91 1.39
N ASN A 263 -0.16 -23.09 1.72
CA ASN A 263 0.60 -24.34 1.57
C ASN A 263 0.89 -24.64 0.10
N ASN A 264 -0.09 -24.49 -0.79
CA ASN A 264 0.09 -24.65 -2.23
C ASN A 264 1.15 -23.69 -2.79
N LEU A 265 1.13 -22.44 -2.35
CA LEU A 265 2.11 -21.43 -2.74
C LEU A 265 3.52 -21.81 -2.26
N ARG A 266 3.65 -22.15 -0.98
CA ARG A 266 4.92 -22.61 -0.38
C ARG A 266 5.48 -23.83 -1.12
N GLU A 267 4.66 -24.84 -1.38
CA GLU A 267 5.08 -26.05 -2.08
C GLU A 267 5.53 -25.75 -3.51
N TRP A 268 4.79 -24.91 -4.23
CA TRP A 268 5.19 -24.49 -5.57
C TRP A 268 6.54 -23.75 -5.54
N LEU A 269 6.72 -22.77 -4.64
CA LEU A 269 7.97 -22.02 -4.47
C LEU A 269 9.17 -22.93 -4.15
N LEU A 270 8.99 -23.88 -3.22
CA LEU A 270 10.02 -24.87 -2.88
C LEU A 270 10.35 -25.83 -4.03
N ASN A 271 9.40 -26.08 -4.93
CA ASN A 271 9.64 -26.92 -6.09
C ASN A 271 10.38 -26.20 -7.21
N VAL A 272 10.15 -24.90 -7.40
CA VAL A 272 10.80 -24.12 -8.47
C VAL A 272 12.16 -23.55 -8.06
N SER A 273 12.35 -23.21 -6.78
CA SER A 273 13.56 -22.51 -6.30
C SER A 273 14.16 -23.09 -5.01
N GLY A 274 13.58 -24.15 -4.44
CA GLY A 274 14.06 -24.73 -3.19
C GLY A 274 15.31 -25.61 -3.39
N LEU A 275 16.33 -25.37 -2.58
CA LEU A 275 17.63 -26.07 -2.64
C LEU A 275 17.98 -26.74 -1.31
N GLY A 276 18.73 -27.84 -1.36
CA GLY A 276 19.22 -28.57 -0.20
C GLY A 276 18.17 -29.47 0.48
N ASP A 277 18.54 -30.04 1.63
CA ASP A 277 17.70 -30.88 2.47
C ASP A 277 17.85 -30.44 3.95
N PRO A 278 16.80 -29.86 4.59
CA PRO A 278 15.49 -29.56 4.01
C PRO A 278 15.57 -28.45 2.94
N LYS A 279 14.64 -28.49 1.97
CA LYS A 279 14.56 -27.49 0.90
C LYS A 279 14.33 -26.09 1.48
N ARG A 280 15.19 -25.14 1.10
CA ARG A 280 15.03 -23.71 1.39
C ARG A 280 15.38 -22.85 0.18
N ILE A 281 14.74 -21.70 0.09
CA ILE A 281 14.96 -20.72 -0.98
C ILE A 281 16.03 -19.74 -0.50
N ARG A 282 17.17 -19.75 -1.20
CA ARG A 282 18.37 -19.00 -0.82
C ARG A 282 18.69 -17.84 -1.76
N GLU A 283 18.28 -17.95 -3.01
CA GLU A 283 18.76 -17.10 -4.12
C GLU A 283 18.24 -15.67 -4.06
N PHE A 284 17.03 -15.46 -3.54
CA PHE A 284 16.40 -14.14 -3.45
C PHE A 284 15.64 -13.96 -2.13
N PRO A 285 15.49 -12.71 -1.65
CA PRO A 285 14.67 -12.43 -0.48
C PRO A 285 13.18 -12.41 -0.82
N VAL A 286 12.36 -12.87 0.12
CA VAL A 286 10.91 -12.66 0.09
C VAL A 286 10.54 -11.43 0.91
N PHE A 287 9.65 -10.59 0.37
CA PHE A 287 9.01 -9.50 1.08
C PHE A 287 7.52 -9.79 1.25
N VAL A 288 7.09 -10.01 2.48
CA VAL A 288 5.71 -10.32 2.84
C VAL A 288 5.05 -9.13 3.50
N ILE A 289 3.91 -8.70 2.97
CA ILE A 289 3.02 -7.73 3.59
C ILE A 289 1.79 -8.46 4.07
N ASP A 290 1.46 -8.31 5.34
CA ASP A 290 0.26 -8.88 5.94
C ASP A 290 -0.77 -7.77 6.18
N ASP A 291 -1.75 -7.66 5.28
CA ASP A 291 -2.81 -6.66 5.37
C ASP A 291 -3.88 -7.12 6.36
N GLU A 292 -4.32 -6.23 7.26
CA GLU A 292 -5.14 -6.57 8.42
C GLU A 292 -4.45 -7.64 9.30
N ALA A 293 -3.18 -7.39 9.68
CA ALA A 293 -2.34 -8.34 10.41
C ALA A 293 -2.87 -8.77 11.80
N ASP A 294 -3.90 -8.12 12.30
CA ASP A 294 -4.63 -8.50 13.51
C ASP A 294 -5.72 -9.56 13.23
N ASN A 295 -6.03 -9.82 11.96
CA ASN A 295 -7.01 -10.80 11.53
C ASN A 295 -6.35 -12.05 10.91
N ALA A 296 -6.74 -13.22 11.41
CA ALA A 296 -6.38 -14.57 10.96
C ALA A 296 -4.90 -14.99 11.03
N SER A 297 -3.94 -14.06 10.97
CA SER A 297 -2.50 -14.36 11.09
C SER A 297 -2.04 -14.51 12.54
N ILE A 298 -2.75 -13.91 13.50
CA ILE A 298 -2.51 -14.09 14.94
C ILE A 298 -2.71 -15.56 15.35
N ASN A 299 -1.79 -16.08 16.17
CA ASN A 299 -1.99 -17.37 16.81
C ASN A 299 -3.04 -17.25 17.94
N THR A 300 -4.13 -18.01 17.83
CA THR A 300 -5.21 -18.05 18.84
C THR A 300 -5.14 -19.28 19.74
N LYS A 301 -4.05 -20.05 19.63
CA LYS A 301 -3.76 -21.23 20.44
C LYS A 301 -2.78 -20.88 21.56
N ALA A 302 -2.72 -21.73 22.58
CA ALA A 302 -1.69 -21.62 23.61
C ALA A 302 -0.31 -21.80 22.98
N GLU A 303 0.72 -21.28 23.65
CA GLU A 303 2.09 -21.26 23.13
C GLU A 303 2.70 -22.66 23.02
N ASP A 304 2.29 -23.57 23.91
CA ASP A 304 2.69 -24.98 23.93
C ASP A 304 1.87 -25.86 22.95
N ASP A 305 0.81 -25.33 22.35
CA ASP A 305 -0.06 -26.05 21.41
C ASP A 305 0.41 -25.86 19.96
N ASP A 306 -0.01 -26.77 19.07
CA ASP A 306 0.11 -26.57 17.63
C ASP A 306 -0.52 -25.22 17.21
N PRO A 307 0.21 -24.33 16.51
CA PRO A 307 -0.28 -23.01 16.15
C PRO A 307 -1.56 -23.08 15.29
N ALA A 308 -2.37 -22.03 15.37
CA ALA A 308 -3.55 -21.88 14.51
C ALA A 308 -3.19 -22.10 13.02
N LYS A 309 -4.04 -22.81 12.27
CA LYS A 309 -3.71 -23.32 10.93
C LYS A 309 -3.18 -22.25 9.95
N VAL A 310 -3.75 -21.05 9.97
CA VAL A 310 -3.33 -19.93 9.11
C VAL A 310 -1.98 -19.37 9.58
N ASN A 311 -1.83 -19.07 10.88
CA ASN A 311 -0.55 -18.66 11.48
C ASN A 311 0.57 -19.66 11.13
N ARG A 312 0.31 -20.97 11.33
CA ARG A 312 1.22 -22.05 10.96
C ARG A 312 1.63 -22.00 9.49
N ALA A 313 0.68 -21.77 8.59
CA ALA A 313 0.95 -21.74 7.15
C ALA A 313 1.78 -20.50 6.75
N ILE A 314 1.52 -19.33 7.35
CA ILE A 314 2.31 -18.10 7.14
C ILE A 314 3.73 -18.31 7.66
N ARG A 315 3.88 -18.82 8.89
CA ARG A 315 5.19 -19.13 9.49
C ARG A 315 5.96 -20.14 8.66
N ALA A 316 5.33 -21.22 8.20
CA ALA A 316 5.97 -22.20 7.33
C ALA A 316 6.40 -21.63 5.96
N LEU A 317 5.62 -20.70 5.40
CA LEU A 317 5.97 -19.99 4.16
C LEU A 317 7.16 -19.06 4.38
N LEU A 318 7.17 -18.28 5.45
CA LEU A 318 8.34 -17.48 5.81
C LEU A 318 9.54 -18.39 6.06
N TRP A 319 9.35 -19.50 6.80
CA TRP A 319 10.40 -20.43 7.19
C TRP A 319 11.17 -21.03 6.01
N SER A 320 10.51 -21.17 4.85
CA SER A 320 11.13 -21.71 3.63
C SER A 320 12.17 -20.81 2.97
N PHE A 321 12.36 -19.57 3.40
CA PHE A 321 13.35 -18.64 2.85
C PHE A 321 14.54 -18.45 3.80
N ASP A 322 15.75 -18.26 3.28
CA ASP A 322 16.89 -17.83 4.09
C ASP A 322 16.81 -16.34 4.41
N ARG A 323 16.27 -15.55 3.49
CA ARG A 323 16.17 -14.09 3.55
C ARG A 323 14.71 -13.66 3.46
N ARG A 324 14.17 -13.11 4.53
CA ARG A 324 12.73 -12.80 4.65
C ARG A 324 12.47 -11.51 5.39
N ALA A 325 11.66 -10.66 4.78
CA ALA A 325 11.10 -9.48 5.39
C ALA A 325 9.59 -9.69 5.55
N TYR A 326 9.05 -9.42 6.73
CA TYR A 326 7.62 -9.46 7.01
C TYR A 326 7.19 -8.15 7.65
N ILE A 327 6.14 -7.52 7.11
CA ILE A 327 5.53 -6.34 7.70
C ILE A 327 4.03 -6.57 7.87
N GLY A 328 3.56 -6.52 9.11
CA GLY A 328 2.14 -6.45 9.40
C GLY A 328 1.59 -5.05 9.21
N TYR A 329 0.52 -4.87 8.45
CA TYR A 329 -0.24 -3.63 8.35
C TYR A 329 -1.57 -3.79 9.07
N THR A 330 -1.86 -2.90 10.03
CA THR A 330 -3.13 -2.96 10.78
C THR A 330 -3.59 -1.59 11.29
N ALA A 331 -4.88 -1.47 11.60
CA ALA A 331 -5.40 -0.37 12.42
C ALA A 331 -5.34 -0.65 13.93
N THR A 332 -5.27 -1.92 14.30
CA THR A 332 -5.60 -2.44 15.63
C THR A 332 -4.50 -3.40 16.09
N PRO A 333 -3.31 -2.89 16.45
CA PRO A 333 -2.12 -3.71 16.70
C PRO A 333 -2.17 -4.51 18.01
N PHE A 334 -3.27 -4.43 18.77
CA PHE A 334 -3.36 -5.00 20.12
C PHE A 334 -2.96 -6.48 20.11
N ALA A 335 -3.57 -7.29 19.26
CA ALA A 335 -3.24 -8.71 19.19
C ALA A 335 -1.79 -8.98 18.73
N ASN A 336 -1.23 -8.12 17.86
CA ASN A 336 0.12 -8.28 17.33
C ASN A 336 1.21 -8.01 18.37
N ILE A 337 1.02 -7.00 19.23
CA ILE A 337 2.02 -6.65 20.27
C ILE A 337 2.02 -7.62 21.45
N TYR A 338 0.99 -8.46 21.60
CA TYR A 338 0.90 -9.50 22.62
C TYR A 338 1.38 -10.87 22.13
N ILE A 339 1.86 -10.99 20.89
CA ILE A 339 2.54 -12.22 20.45
C ILE A 339 3.82 -12.38 21.27
N ASP A 340 4.01 -13.53 21.91
CA ASP A 340 5.24 -13.82 22.63
C ASP A 340 6.43 -13.87 21.65
N PRO A 341 7.46 -13.01 21.82
CA PRO A 341 8.65 -12.98 20.96
C PRO A 341 9.51 -14.26 21.03
N ASP A 342 9.40 -15.04 22.11
CA ASP A 342 10.24 -16.21 22.38
C ASP A 342 9.61 -17.51 21.85
N VAL A 343 8.38 -17.46 21.33
CA VAL A 343 7.68 -18.63 20.77
C VAL A 343 8.22 -18.99 19.39
N GLU A 344 8.89 -20.13 19.33
CA GLU A 344 9.39 -20.77 18.12
C GLU A 344 8.96 -22.24 18.05
N HIS A 345 8.72 -22.74 16.84
CA HIS A 345 8.37 -24.14 16.61
C HIS A 345 9.26 -24.72 15.52
N ASP A 346 9.65 -25.98 15.67
CA ASP A 346 10.49 -26.66 14.68
C ASP A 346 9.82 -26.67 13.30
N GLY A 347 10.59 -26.34 12.26
CA GLY A 347 10.10 -26.19 10.90
C GLY A 347 9.16 -24.99 10.63
N LEU A 348 8.87 -24.15 11.61
CA LEU A 348 8.05 -22.94 11.47
C LEU A 348 8.80 -21.64 11.81
N GLY A 349 9.89 -21.74 12.58
CA GLY A 349 10.62 -20.58 13.05
C GLY A 349 9.86 -19.76 14.11
N PRO A 350 10.30 -18.54 14.42
CA PRO A 350 9.64 -17.68 15.41
C PRO A 350 8.26 -17.22 14.94
N ASP A 351 7.38 -16.85 15.87
CA ASP A 351 6.06 -16.27 15.59
C ASP A 351 6.16 -14.83 15.03
N LEU A 352 5.03 -14.27 14.59
CA LEU A 352 4.92 -13.05 13.79
C LEU A 352 5.08 -11.74 14.59
N PHE A 353 5.63 -11.81 15.81
CA PHE A 353 5.88 -10.62 16.63
C PHE A 353 6.76 -9.60 15.88
N PRO A 354 6.38 -8.31 15.83
CA PRO A 354 7.11 -7.27 15.10
C PRO A 354 8.35 -6.78 15.86
N ARG A 355 9.31 -7.69 16.07
CA ARG A 355 10.51 -7.46 16.90
C ARG A 355 11.44 -6.35 16.42
N SER A 356 11.41 -6.02 15.12
CA SER A 356 12.39 -5.12 14.52
C SER A 356 11.95 -3.67 14.57
N PHE A 357 10.68 -3.39 14.28
CA PHE A 357 10.13 -2.04 14.38
C PHE A 357 8.61 -2.00 14.37
N ILE A 358 8.04 -0.93 14.94
CA ILE A 358 6.63 -0.55 14.79
C ILE A 358 6.57 0.90 14.33
N GLU A 359 6.00 1.14 13.15
CA GLU A 359 5.89 2.44 12.51
C GLU A 359 4.43 2.92 12.53
N TYR A 360 4.15 4.09 13.11
CA TYR A 360 2.80 4.63 13.25
C TYR A 360 2.50 5.69 12.19
N LEU A 361 1.71 5.34 11.17
CA LEU A 361 1.17 6.26 10.17
C LEU A 361 0.11 7.17 10.81
N ARG A 362 0.45 8.45 10.98
CA ARG A 362 -0.53 9.47 11.38
C ARG A 362 -1.50 9.71 10.25
N ALA A 363 -2.76 10.00 10.57
CA ALA A 363 -3.71 10.42 9.55
C ALA A 363 -3.48 11.90 9.15
N PRO A 364 -3.77 12.29 7.90
CA PRO A 364 -3.73 13.70 7.49
C PRO A 364 -4.83 14.51 8.19
N SER A 365 -4.73 15.84 8.24
CA SER A 365 -5.67 16.71 8.97
C SER A 365 -7.06 16.73 8.36
N ASN A 366 -7.17 16.40 7.07
CA ASN A 366 -8.45 16.21 6.39
C ASN A 366 -9.03 14.79 6.61
N TYR A 367 -8.40 13.98 7.47
CA TYR A 367 -8.87 12.67 7.83
C TYR A 367 -10.28 12.72 8.43
N PHE A 368 -11.12 11.79 7.98
CA PHE A 368 -12.49 11.64 8.43
C PHE A 368 -12.57 10.42 9.35
N GLY A 369 -12.26 10.63 10.63
CA GLY A 369 -12.19 9.56 11.63
C GLY A 369 -13.31 9.62 12.67
N PRO A 370 -13.40 8.60 13.55
CA PRO A 370 -14.31 8.61 14.69
C PRO A 370 -14.17 9.87 15.56
N ALA A 371 -12.98 10.46 15.66
CA ALA A 371 -12.78 11.68 16.43
C ALA A 371 -13.56 12.88 15.86
N ARG A 372 -13.56 13.05 14.53
CA ARG A 372 -14.34 14.08 13.83
C ARG A 372 -15.83 13.74 13.75
N LEU A 373 -16.15 12.45 13.66
CA LEU A 373 -17.51 11.94 13.67
C LEU A 373 -18.18 12.22 15.03
N PHE A 374 -17.52 11.83 16.12
CA PHE A 374 -18.06 11.84 17.48
C PHE A 374 -17.58 13.00 18.36
N GLY A 375 -16.70 13.88 17.86
CA GLY A 375 -16.20 15.07 18.59
C GLY A 375 -15.34 14.72 19.80
N THR A 376 -14.50 13.69 19.70
CA THR A 376 -13.63 13.28 20.81
C THR A 376 -12.31 14.06 20.84
N ASP A 377 -12.06 14.90 19.84
CA ASP A 377 -10.92 15.83 19.81
C ASP A 377 -11.37 17.18 20.38
N PRO A 378 -10.71 17.73 21.43
CA PRO A 378 -11.06 19.03 21.99
C PRO A 378 -10.95 20.20 20.99
N ASP A 379 -10.18 20.03 19.90
CA ASP A 379 -9.96 21.08 18.90
C ASP A 379 -10.89 20.98 17.67
N GLU A 380 -11.71 19.93 17.54
CA GLU A 380 -12.66 19.75 16.43
C GLU A 380 -14.12 19.59 16.89
N SER A 381 -15.03 20.35 16.28
CA SER A 381 -16.47 20.19 16.52
C SER A 381 -17.00 18.89 15.87
N PRO A 382 -17.82 18.08 16.58
CA PRO A 382 -18.46 16.90 16.01
C PRO A 382 -19.34 17.27 14.82
N LEU A 383 -19.43 16.36 13.86
CA LEU A 383 -20.41 16.47 12.78
C LEU A 383 -21.83 16.22 13.31
N PRO A 384 -22.86 16.86 12.73
CA PRO A 384 -24.25 16.55 13.04
C PRO A 384 -24.61 15.17 12.48
N LEU A 385 -24.22 14.10 13.19
CA LEU A 385 -24.39 12.70 12.76
C LEU A 385 -25.84 12.26 12.75
N TYR A 386 -26.65 12.86 13.61
CA TYR A 386 -28.07 12.67 13.64
C TYR A 386 -28.73 14.04 13.55
N ARG A 387 -29.83 14.08 12.83
CA ARG A 387 -30.76 15.20 12.85
C ARG A 387 -31.99 14.68 13.56
N GLU A 388 -32.30 15.28 14.71
CA GLU A 388 -33.57 15.04 15.38
C GLU A 388 -34.69 15.61 14.48
N VAL A 389 -35.71 14.80 14.25
CA VAL A 389 -36.85 15.13 13.38
C VAL A 389 -38.08 15.12 14.27
N ASP A 390 -38.47 16.29 14.77
CA ASP A 390 -39.57 16.44 15.73
C ASP A 390 -40.94 16.61 15.06
N ASP A 391 -40.97 16.71 13.73
CA ASP A 391 -42.17 16.93 12.92
C ASP A 391 -42.63 15.66 12.17
N SER A 392 -42.05 14.50 12.50
CA SER A 392 -42.40 13.25 11.83
C SER A 392 -43.73 12.67 12.27
N GLU A 393 -44.23 12.98 13.47
CA GLU A 393 -45.45 12.35 14.01
C GLU A 393 -46.68 12.51 13.10
N ALA A 394 -46.74 13.63 12.35
CA ALA A 394 -47.86 13.92 11.45
C ALA A 394 -47.92 12.98 10.22
N TRP A 395 -46.78 12.51 9.72
CA TRP A 395 -46.68 11.74 8.47
C TRP A 395 -46.01 10.37 8.65
N LEU A 396 -45.39 10.12 9.80
CA LEU A 396 -44.78 8.86 10.21
C LEU A 396 -44.85 8.73 11.76
N PRO A 397 -45.96 8.23 12.32
CA PRO A 397 -46.13 8.09 13.77
C PRO A 397 -45.16 7.06 14.35
N ASP A 398 -44.62 7.29 15.56
CA ASP A 398 -43.72 6.35 16.26
C ASP A 398 -44.30 4.93 16.40
N ARG A 399 -45.63 4.83 16.54
CA ARG A 399 -46.36 3.57 16.57
C ARG A 399 -47.16 3.37 15.29
N HIS A 400 -46.64 2.56 14.39
CA HIS A 400 -47.33 2.14 13.17
C HIS A 400 -47.19 0.63 12.93
N LYS A 401 -48.06 0.08 12.06
CA LYS A 401 -48.00 -1.34 11.67
C LYS A 401 -46.93 -1.54 10.59
N ASN A 402 -46.37 -2.75 10.52
CA ASN A 402 -45.47 -3.14 9.43
C ASN A 402 -46.17 -2.92 8.06
N GLY A 403 -45.51 -2.22 7.14
CA GLY A 403 -46.05 -1.84 5.83
C GLY A 403 -46.78 -0.48 5.80
N HIS A 404 -46.69 0.34 6.86
CA HIS A 404 -47.19 1.71 6.84
C HIS A 404 -46.47 2.56 5.78
N VAL A 405 -47.25 3.30 5.00
CA VAL A 405 -46.73 4.22 3.97
C VAL A 405 -46.81 5.63 4.55
N PRO A 406 -45.69 6.36 4.65
CA PRO A 406 -45.71 7.73 5.16
C PRO A 406 -46.54 8.65 4.25
N GLY A 407 -47.29 9.60 4.82
CA GLY A 407 -48.23 10.45 4.06
C GLY A 407 -48.62 11.74 4.74
#